data_AF-A0A1V6QUL6-F1
#
_entry.id   AF-A0A1V6QUL6-F1
#
_cell.length_a   1.000
_cell.length_b   1.000
_cell.length_c   1.000
_cell.angle_alpha   90.00
_cell.angle_beta   90.00
_cell.angle_gamma   90.00
#
_symmetry.space_group_name_H-M   'P 1'
#
loop_
_entity.id
_entity.type
_entity.pdbx_description
1 polymer ?
#
loop_
_entity_poly.entity_id
_entity_poly.type
_entity_poly.pdbx_seq_one_letter_code
_entity_poly.pdbx_strand_id
1 'polypeptide(L)'
;MVAPGSQWPPLSGARENSATNTNERILDANYDVRQLLNHISSNNSVKVPKPVLEYLKSIQELTADLIKNPIGQDWKQQFEQLRQETSQIKQDIHTRIESDSFVRRRRQKCAAADALFV
;
A
#
# COMPACT_ATOMS: atom_id res chain seq x y z
N MET A 1 -47.36 4.84 -0.53
CA MET A 1 -46.99 3.48 -0.08
C MET A 1 -46.02 2.90 -1.10
N VAL A 2 -44.80 2.56 -0.69
CA VAL A 2 -43.80 1.92 -1.56
C VAL A 2 -44.19 0.45 -1.74
N ALA A 3 -44.20 -0.07 -2.96
CA ALA A 3 -44.61 -1.44 -3.24
C ALA A 3 -43.72 -2.43 -2.46
N PRO A 4 -44.30 -3.43 -1.75
CA PRO A 4 -43.54 -4.48 -1.11
C PRO A 4 -42.70 -5.21 -2.17
N GLY A 5 -41.38 -5.08 -2.09
CA GLY A 5 -40.43 -5.57 -3.11
C GLY A 5 -39.65 -4.49 -3.86
N SER A 6 -39.98 -3.20 -3.69
CA SER A 6 -39.20 -2.07 -4.21
C SER A 6 -38.20 -1.49 -3.21
N GLN A 7 -38.09 -2.07 -2.01
CA GLN A 7 -37.21 -1.58 -0.96
C GLN A 7 -35.81 -2.18 -1.13
N TRP A 8 -34.87 -1.33 -1.55
CA TRP A 8 -33.46 -1.63 -1.67
C TRP A 8 -32.80 -1.84 -0.29
N PRO A 9 -31.72 -2.64 -0.20
CA PRO A 9 -31.01 -2.83 1.06
C PRO A 9 -30.42 -1.50 1.55
N PRO A 10 -30.29 -1.29 2.87
CA PRO A 10 -29.57 -0.15 3.40
C PRO A 10 -28.11 -0.25 2.95
N LEU A 11 -27.66 0.78 2.24
CA LEU A 11 -26.26 0.93 1.86
C LEU A 11 -25.55 1.82 2.87
N SER A 12 -24.22 1.79 2.88
CA SER A 12 -23.36 2.52 3.81
C SER A 12 -23.54 4.05 3.74
N GLY A 13 -24.32 4.51 2.75
CA GLY A 13 -24.59 5.91 2.49
C GLY A 13 -23.38 6.55 1.84
N ALA A 14 -23.62 7.47 0.91
CA ALA A 14 -22.53 8.28 0.39
C ALA A 14 -22.02 9.14 1.57
N ARG A 15 -20.94 8.68 2.20
CA ARG A 15 -20.15 9.45 3.18
C ARG A 15 -19.35 10.47 2.38
N GLU A 16 -20.06 11.39 1.73
CA GLU A 16 -19.58 12.21 0.61
C GLU A 16 -18.37 13.08 1.00
N ASN A 17 -18.14 13.32 2.29
CA ASN A 17 -17.16 14.30 2.76
C ASN A 17 -16.28 13.85 3.94
N SER A 18 -16.35 12.59 4.40
CA SER A 18 -15.71 12.21 5.68
C SER A 18 -14.77 11.00 5.63
N ALA A 19 -14.77 10.20 4.57
CA ALA A 19 -13.77 9.14 4.44
C ALA A 19 -12.48 9.71 3.81
N THR A 20 -11.71 10.45 4.61
CA THR A 20 -10.34 10.88 4.24
C THR A 20 -9.44 9.68 3.96
N ASN A 21 -9.86 8.49 4.39
CA ASN A 21 -9.13 7.23 4.27
C ASN A 21 -9.65 6.38 3.10
N THR A 22 -8.79 6.16 2.09
CA THR A 22 -9.08 5.32 0.92
C THR A 22 -9.46 3.88 1.30
N ASN A 23 -8.90 3.32 2.37
CA ASN A 23 -9.22 1.95 2.79
C ASN A 23 -10.64 1.83 3.33
N GLU A 24 -11.12 2.82 4.09
CA GLU A 24 -12.51 2.87 4.57
C GLU A 24 -13.47 2.87 3.37
N ARG A 25 -13.17 3.68 2.34
CA ARG A 25 -13.97 3.73 1.11
C ARG A 25 -14.01 2.40 0.36
N ILE A 26 -12.89 1.68 0.32
CA ILE A 26 -12.81 0.36 -0.31
C ILE A 26 -13.65 -0.67 0.47
N LEU A 27 -13.62 -0.60 1.80
CA LEU A 27 -14.42 -1.48 2.66
C LEU A 27 -15.93 -1.20 2.52
N ASP A 28 -16.32 0.07 2.54
CA ASP A 28 -17.72 0.49 2.36
C ASP A 28 -18.25 0.07 0.98
N ALA A 29 -17.48 0.29 -0.08
CA ALA A 29 -17.85 -0.13 -1.43
C ALA A 29 -17.97 -1.66 -1.56
N ASN A 30 -17.09 -2.43 -0.92
CA ASN A 30 -17.19 -3.89 -0.89
C ASN A 30 -18.47 -4.34 -0.18
N TYR A 31 -18.76 -3.74 0.98
CA TYR A 31 -19.97 -4.02 1.73
C TYR A 31 -21.22 -3.73 0.89
N ASP A 32 -21.32 -2.55 0.30
CA ASP A 32 -22.48 -2.13 -0.49
C ASP A 32 -22.74 -3.05 -1.69
N VAL A 33 -21.68 -3.38 -2.44
CA VAL A 33 -21.80 -4.26 -3.61
C VAL A 33 -22.24 -5.66 -3.20
N ARG A 34 -21.74 -6.19 -2.08
CA ARG A 34 -22.19 -7.49 -1.54
C ARG A 34 -23.66 -7.45 -1.15
N GLN A 35 -24.11 -6.39 -0.48
CA GLN A 35 -25.52 -6.24 -0.11
C GLN A 35 -26.42 -6.19 -1.35
N LEU A 36 -26.01 -5.44 -2.38
CA LEU A 36 -26.73 -5.35 -3.65
C LEU A 36 -26.81 -6.70 -4.37
N LEU A 37 -25.68 -7.39 -4.55
CA LEU A 37 -25.64 -8.70 -5.22
C LEU A 37 -26.47 -9.75 -4.47
N ASN A 38 -26.42 -9.75 -3.13
CA ASN A 38 -27.22 -10.64 -2.31
C ASN A 38 -28.72 -10.33 -2.40
N HIS A 39 -29.10 -9.06 -2.42
CA HIS A 39 -30.49 -8.65 -2.56
C HIS A 39 -31.05 -9.07 -3.93
N ILE A 40 -30.29 -8.87 -5.00
CA ILE A 40 -30.70 -9.23 -6.36
C ILE A 40 -30.81 -10.75 -6.52
N SER A 41 -29.87 -11.52 -5.96
CA SER A 41 -29.90 -12.99 -6.03
C SER A 41 -31.03 -13.59 -5.19
N SER A 42 -31.39 -12.96 -4.07
CA SER A 42 -32.44 -13.43 -3.16
C SER A 42 -33.85 -13.00 -3.59
N ASN A 43 -33.98 -11.94 -4.40
CA ASN A 43 -35.26 -11.39 -4.81
C ASN A 43 -35.48 -11.52 -6.33
N ASN A 44 -36.15 -12.60 -6.74
CA ASN A 44 -36.51 -12.88 -8.13
C ASN A 44 -37.40 -11.81 -8.80
N SER A 45 -37.95 -10.86 -8.02
CA SER A 45 -38.77 -9.76 -8.55
C SER A 45 -37.92 -8.60 -9.08
N VAL A 46 -36.65 -8.51 -8.69
CA VAL A 46 -35.75 -7.41 -9.07
C VAL A 46 -35.08 -7.75 -10.39
N LYS A 47 -35.60 -7.18 -11.49
CA LYS A 47 -34.99 -7.31 -12.82
C LYS A 47 -33.89 -6.28 -13.00
N VAL A 48 -32.64 -6.72 -12.84
CA VAL A 48 -31.46 -5.90 -13.11
C VAL A 48 -30.89 -6.26 -14.49
N PRO A 49 -30.60 -5.29 -15.37
CA PRO A 49 -29.92 -5.54 -16.63
C PRO A 49 -28.60 -6.31 -16.44
N LYS A 50 -28.33 -7.28 -17.30
CA LYS A 50 -27.10 -8.08 -17.26
C LYS A 50 -25.81 -7.24 -17.18
N PRO A 51 -25.64 -6.14 -17.94
CA PRO A 51 -24.44 -5.30 -17.84
C PRO A 51 -24.22 -4.69 -16.45
N VAL A 52 -25.30 -4.37 -15.74
CA VAL A 52 -25.22 -3.83 -14.37
C VAL A 52 -24.78 -4.91 -13.39
N LEU A 53 -25.26 -6.15 -13.55
CA LEU A 53 -24.83 -7.29 -12.74
C LEU A 53 -23.35 -7.62 -12.95
N GLU A 54 -22.88 -7.59 -14.20
CA GLU A 54 -21.47 -7.80 -14.54
C GLU A 54 -20.61 -6.70 -13.93
N TYR A 55 -21.03 -5.45 -14.04
CA TYR A 55 -20.34 -4.32 -13.43
C TYR A 55 -20.24 -4.45 -11.90
N LEU A 56 -21.33 -4.83 -11.21
CA LEU A 56 -21.32 -5.07 -9.77
C LEU A 56 -20.34 -6.19 -9.38
N LYS A 57 -20.27 -7.27 -10.16
CA LYS A 57 -19.28 -8.34 -9.93
C LYS A 57 -17.85 -7.84 -10.12
N SER A 58 -17.59 -7.03 -11.16
CA SER A 58 -16.27 -6.44 -11.37
C SER A 58 -15.85 -5.53 -10.21
N ILE A 59 -16.77 -4.74 -9.64
CA ILE A 59 -16.47 -3.95 -8.44
C ILE A 59 -16.22 -4.85 -7.23
N GLN A 60 -16.97 -5.95 -7.07
CA GLN A 60 -16.75 -6.90 -6.00
C GLN A 60 -15.34 -7.52 -6.05
N GLU A 61 -14.91 -7.93 -7.24
CA GLU A 61 -13.56 -8.46 -7.49
C GLU A 61 -12.50 -7.41 -7.19
N LEU A 62 -12.64 -6.22 -7.78
CA LEU A 62 -11.70 -5.11 -7.57
C LEU A 62 -11.56 -4.74 -6.09
N THR A 63 -12.68 -4.57 -5.37
CA THR A 63 -12.66 -4.21 -3.95
C THR A 63 -12.12 -5.34 -3.08
N ALA A 64 -12.33 -6.62 -3.45
CA ALA A 64 -11.72 -7.75 -2.75
C ALA A 64 -10.19 -7.78 -2.94
N ASP A 65 -9.72 -7.48 -4.15
CA ASP A 65 -8.31 -7.43 -4.47
C ASP A 65 -7.62 -6.26 -3.76
N LEU A 66 -8.24 -5.08 -3.73
CA LEU A 66 -7.71 -3.91 -3.02
C LEU A 66 -7.68 -4.10 -1.49
N ILE A 67 -8.55 -4.95 -0.92
CA ILE A 67 -8.47 -5.31 0.51
C ILE A 67 -7.28 -6.24 0.77
N LYS A 68 -7.01 -7.19 -0.14
CA LYS A 68 -5.87 -8.12 -0.03
C LYS A 68 -4.54 -7.42 -0.31
N ASN A 69 -4.54 -6.53 -1.31
CA ASN A 69 -3.39 -5.73 -1.71
C ASN A 69 -3.75 -4.23 -1.60
N PRO A 70 -3.63 -3.65 -0.39
CA PRO A 70 -3.90 -2.24 -0.19
C PRO A 70 -3.03 -1.38 -1.12
N ILE A 71 -3.63 -0.35 -1.69
CA ILE A 71 -2.94 0.60 -2.57
C ILE A 71 -1.71 1.16 -1.84
N GLY A 72 -0.56 1.07 -2.50
CA GLY A 72 0.70 1.58 -1.98
C GLY A 72 1.43 0.63 -1.03
N GLN A 73 1.01 -0.63 -0.86
CA GLN A 73 1.83 -1.63 -0.17
C GLN A 73 3.16 -1.86 -0.87
N ASP A 74 3.15 -2.06 -2.19
CA ASP A 74 4.36 -2.24 -2.98
C ASP A 74 5.29 -1.02 -2.86
N TRP A 75 4.72 0.18 -2.97
CA TRP A 75 5.47 1.43 -2.79
C TRP A 75 6.07 1.54 -1.38
N LYS A 76 5.32 1.16 -0.35
CA LYS A 76 5.81 1.15 1.03
C LYS A 76 6.96 0.17 1.23
N GLN A 77 6.86 -1.02 0.65
CA GLN A 77 7.93 -2.02 0.69
C GLN A 77 9.18 -1.54 -0.03
N GLN A 78 9.03 -1.02 -1.26
CA GLN A 78 10.13 -0.46 -2.04
C GLN A 78 10.78 0.74 -1.32
N PHE A 79 9.98 1.61 -0.74
CA PHE A 79 10.48 2.76 0.03
C PHE A 79 11.27 2.33 1.27
N GLU A 80 10.77 1.33 2.02
CA GLU A 80 11.48 0.82 3.19
C GLU A 80 12.77 0.09 2.78
N GLN A 81 12.75 -0.65 1.68
CA GLN A 81 13.95 -1.26 1.10
C GLN A 81 14.99 -0.19 0.73
N LEU A 82 14.59 0.84 -0.03
CA LEU A 82 15.48 1.96 -0.41
C LEU A 82 16.05 2.67 0.82
N ARG A 83 15.25 2.83 1.87
CA ARG A 83 15.67 3.43 3.13
C ARG A 83 16.74 2.57 3.83
N GLN A 84 16.59 1.24 3.84
CA GLN A 84 17.57 0.31 4.39
C GLN A 84 18.86 0.31 3.57
N GLU A 85 18.78 0.21 2.25
CA GLU A 85 19.93 0.28 1.34
C GLU A 85 20.69 1.58 1.52
N THR A 86 19.99 2.71 1.61
CA THR A 86 20.61 4.02 1.86
C THR A 86 21.32 4.07 3.21
N SER A 87 20.73 3.48 4.26
CA SER A 87 21.37 3.41 5.58
C SER A 87 22.64 2.56 5.55
N GLN A 88 22.60 1.43 4.84
CA GLN A 88 23.73 0.52 4.70
C GLN A 88 24.88 1.16 3.91
N ILE A 89 24.56 1.83 2.80
CA ILE A 89 25.55 2.58 1.99
C ILE A 89 26.20 3.68 2.84
N LYS A 90 25.41 4.44 3.61
CA LYS A 90 25.97 5.47 4.51
C LYS A 90 26.95 4.89 5.52
N GLN A 91 26.63 3.74 6.10
CA GLN A 91 27.50 3.07 7.06
C GLN A 91 28.77 2.53 6.38
N ASP A 92 28.66 1.90 5.20
CA ASP A 92 29.82 1.39 4.45
C ASP A 92 30.76 2.52 4.00
N ILE A 93 30.22 3.66 3.56
CA ILE A 93 31.03 4.83 3.23
C ILE A 93 31.77 5.33 4.48
N HIS A 94 31.09 5.42 5.62
CA HIS A 94 31.71 5.89 6.86
C HIS A 94 32.87 4.98 7.30
N THR A 95 32.66 3.66 7.32
CA THR A 95 33.71 2.69 7.68
C THR A 95 34.87 2.70 6.70
N ARG A 96 34.61 2.86 5.40
CA ARG A 96 35.66 3.03 4.38
C ARG A 96 36.48 4.29 4.57
N ILE A 97 35.84 5.41 4.89
CA ILE A 97 36.53 6.68 5.18
C ILE A 97 37.40 6.53 6.42
N GLU A 98 36.87 5.95 7.50
CA GLU A 98 37.62 5.73 8.73
C GLU A 98 38.82 4.82 8.51
N SER A 99 38.64 3.70 7.80
CA SER A 99 39.72 2.76 7.49
C SER A 99 40.78 3.36 6.58
N ASP A 100 40.43 4.09 5.52
CA ASP A 100 41.41 4.78 4.67
C ASP A 100 42.18 5.84 5.46
N SER A 101 41.49 6.60 6.32
CA SER A 101 42.13 7.59 7.21
C SER A 101 43.12 6.94 8.19
N PHE A 102 42.83 5.74 8.68
CA PHE A 102 43.69 4.97 9.58
C PHE A 102 44.93 4.45 8.83
N VAL A 103 44.75 3.90 7.63
CA VAL A 103 45.84 3.40 6.79
C VAL A 103 46.79 4.54 6.40
N ARG A 104 46.25 5.70 5.99
CA ARG A 104 47.08 6.88 5.69
C ARG A 104 47.89 7.34 6.90
N ARG A 105 47.27 7.44 8.08
CA ARG A 105 47.97 7.80 9.32
C ARG A 105 49.09 6.82 9.67
N ARG A 106 48.88 5.52 9.50
CA ARG A 106 49.94 4.51 9.72
C ARG A 106 51.12 4.71 8.77
N ARG A 107 50.85 4.86 7.46
CA ARG A 107 51.92 5.09 6.47
C ARG A 107 52.74 6.33 6.77
N GLN A 108 52.09 7.42 7.17
CA GLN A 108 52.77 8.67 7.49
C GLN A 108 53.67 8.57 8.73
N LYS A 109 53.27 7.79 9.75
CA LYS A 109 54.11 7.50 10.92
C LYS A 109 55.34 6.66 10.57
N CYS A 110 55.20 5.64 9.72
CA CYS A 110 56.33 4.81 9.28
C CYS A 110 57.35 5.65 8.49
N ALA A 111 56.89 6.46 7.53
CA ALA A 111 57.77 7.34 6.76
C ALA A 111 58.54 8.36 7.62
N ALA A 112 57.90 8.89 8.67
CA ALA A 112 58.55 9.81 9.61
C ALA A 112 59.62 9.11 10.48
N ALA A 113 59.41 7.84 10.83
CA ALA A 113 60.40 7.06 11.59
C ALA A 113 61.64 6.74 10.75
N ASP A 114 61.46 6.39 9.47
CA ASP A 114 62.58 6.14 8.55
C ASP A 114 63.42 7.41 8.30
N ALA A 115 62.79 8.58 8.25
CA ALA A 115 63.46 9.86 8.06
C ALA A 115 64.29 10.33 9.28
N LEU A 116 64.06 9.77 10.47
CA LEU A 116 64.79 10.11 11.70
C LEU A 116 66.01 9.21 11.93
N PHE A 117 66.19 8.15 11.13
CA PHE A 117 67.26 7.16 11.27
C PHE A 117 68.35 7.27 10.18
N VAL A 118 68.33 8.34 9.37
CA VAL A 118 69.34 8.75 8.39
C VAL A 118 70.08 9.97 8.91
#